data_AF-A2FN99-F1
#
_entry.id   AF-A2FN99-F1
#
_cell.length_a   1.000
_cell.length_b   1.000
_cell.length_c   1.000
_cell.angle_alpha   90.00
_cell.angle_beta   90.00
_cell.angle_gamma   90.00
#
_symmetry.space_group_name_H-M   'P 1'
#
loop_
_entity.id
_entity.type
_entity.pdbx_description
1 polymer ?
#
loop_
_entity_poly.entity_id
_entity_poly.type
_entity_poly.pdbx_seq_one_letter_code
_entity_poly.pdbx_strand_id
1 'polypeptide(L)'
;MTTDLAKLIFQESLLPSTTWTYKFLSQTQKSVKKLREKDYAKLISSLFEFFLQNSTTSLQKFKISQLISSIVIQNLERSASIIPEYKDSVMKHIETFQDSSISSQQRKLWKVSSIQSQILFRLETIQALAAQ
;
A
#
# COMPACT_ATOMS: atom_id res chain seq x y z
N MET A 1 -5.73 -8.79 16.49
CA MET A 1 -5.21 -7.43 16.21
C MET A 1 -5.01 -7.18 14.72
N THR A 2 -4.13 -7.91 14.02
CA THR A 2 -3.82 -7.68 12.59
C THR A 2 -5.01 -7.93 11.67
N THR A 3 -5.69 -9.05 11.91
CA THR A 3 -6.89 -9.46 11.16
C THR A 3 -8.04 -8.47 11.34
N ASP A 4 -8.09 -7.75 12.46
CA ASP A 4 -9.17 -6.81 12.79
C ASP A 4 -8.98 -5.48 12.04
N LEU A 5 -7.73 -5.00 11.92
CA LEU A 5 -7.44 -3.77 11.19
C LEU A 5 -7.64 -3.91 9.68
N ALA A 6 -7.20 -5.02 9.09
CA ALA A 6 -7.42 -5.29 7.66
C ALA A 6 -8.92 -5.37 7.34
N LYS A 7 -9.69 -6.10 8.16
CA LYS A 7 -11.16 -6.18 8.04
C LYS A 7 -11.80 -4.80 8.09
N LEU A 8 -11.41 -3.96 9.05
CA LEU A 8 -11.93 -2.60 9.18
C LEU A 8 -11.63 -1.77 7.94
N ILE A 9 -10.41 -1.84 7.40
CA ILE A 9 -10.02 -1.14 6.17
C ILE A 9 -10.87 -1.59 4.98
N PHE A 10 -11.08 -2.89 4.82
CA PHE A 10 -11.89 -3.41 3.73
C PHE A 10 -13.36 -3.01 3.87
N GLN A 11 -13.91 -3.04 5.07
CA GLN A 11 -15.27 -2.57 5.34
C GLN A 11 -15.43 -1.08 5.01
N GLU A 12 -14.50 -0.24 5.46
CA GLU A 12 -14.53 1.19 5.17
C GLU A 12 -14.35 1.47 3.65
N SER A 13 -13.59 0.61 2.95
CA SER A 13 -13.42 0.74 1.50
C SER A 13 -14.72 0.58 0.72
N LEU A 14 -15.67 -0.21 1.23
CA LEU A 14 -16.98 -0.47 0.62
C LEU A 14 -17.91 0.74 0.65
N LEU A 15 -17.65 1.72 1.52
CA LEU A 15 -18.49 2.90 1.61
C LEU A 15 -18.46 3.69 0.29
N PRO A 16 -19.56 4.34 -0.14
CA PRO A 16 -19.62 5.04 -1.43
C PRO A 16 -18.79 6.34 -1.47
N SER A 17 -18.29 6.82 -0.32
CA SER A 17 -17.42 8.00 -0.25
C SER A 17 -16.20 7.84 -1.15
N THR A 18 -15.77 8.90 -1.84
CA THR A 18 -14.56 8.89 -2.67
C THR A 18 -13.27 9.03 -1.85
N THR A 19 -13.38 9.40 -0.57
CA THR A 19 -12.25 9.67 0.31
C THR A 19 -12.40 8.97 1.65
N TRP A 20 -11.26 8.72 2.28
CA TRP A 20 -11.19 8.30 3.67
C TRP A 20 -11.48 9.48 4.59
N THR A 21 -12.23 9.26 5.67
CA THR A 21 -12.37 10.30 6.69
C THR A 21 -11.01 10.55 7.36
N TYR A 22 -10.73 11.81 7.71
CA TYR A 22 -9.50 12.15 8.43
C TYR A 22 -9.35 11.34 9.73
N LYS A 23 -10.45 11.14 10.45
CA LYS A 23 -10.51 10.34 11.67
C LYS A 23 -10.08 8.89 11.40
N PHE A 24 -10.62 8.28 10.34
CA PHE A 24 -10.27 6.91 9.93
C PHE A 24 -8.79 6.80 9.55
N LEU A 25 -8.26 7.71 8.72
CA LEU A 25 -6.85 7.70 8.33
C LEU A 25 -5.93 7.83 9.54
N SER A 26 -6.20 8.80 10.43
CA SER A 26 -5.39 9.05 11.63
C SER A 26 -5.39 7.84 12.56
N GLN A 27 -6.55 7.22 12.80
CA GLN A 27 -6.66 6.02 13.62
C GLN A 27 -5.95 4.83 12.99
N THR A 28 -6.10 4.63 11.69
CA THR A 28 -5.41 3.57 10.94
C THR A 28 -3.91 3.73 11.05
N GLN A 29 -3.37 4.92 10.80
CA GLN A 29 -1.93 5.19 10.91
C GLN A 29 -1.39 4.95 12.33
N LYS A 30 -2.12 5.40 13.37
CA LYS A 30 -1.76 5.14 14.77
C LYS A 30 -1.72 3.65 15.07
N SER A 31 -2.66 2.88 14.54
CA SER A 31 -2.70 1.42 14.71
C SER A 31 -1.55 0.74 13.99
N VAL A 32 -1.25 1.14 12.74
CA VAL A 32 -0.14 0.62 11.94
C VAL A 32 1.22 0.82 12.63
N LYS A 33 1.46 2.00 13.21
CA LYS A 33 2.70 2.30 13.95
C LYS A 33 2.93 1.38 15.16
N LYS A 34 1.86 0.82 15.72
CA LYS A 34 1.93 -0.08 16.89
C LYS A 34 2.03 -1.55 16.50
N LEU A 35 1.91 -1.89 15.21
CA LEU A 35 2.02 -3.27 14.77
C LEU A 35 3.47 -3.75 14.92
N ARG A 36 3.63 -4.99 15.39
CA ARG A 36 4.89 -5.73 15.30
C ARG A 36 5.22 -6.00 13.83
N GLU A 37 6.49 -6.29 13.53
CA GLU A 37 6.94 -6.43 12.14
C GLU A 37 6.20 -7.51 11.34
N LYS A 38 6.03 -8.69 11.92
CA LYS A 38 5.22 -9.76 11.32
C LYS A 38 3.77 -9.35 11.04
N ASP A 39 3.20 -8.51 11.91
CA ASP A 39 1.83 -8.05 11.80
C ASP A 39 1.70 -6.94 10.75
N TYR A 40 2.69 -6.07 10.65
CA TYR A 40 2.79 -5.08 9.58
C TYR A 40 2.89 -5.74 8.20
N ALA A 41 3.78 -6.71 8.05
CA ALA A 41 3.93 -7.45 6.80
C ALA A 41 2.62 -8.10 6.36
N LYS A 42 1.94 -8.79 7.28
CA LYS A 42 0.61 -9.37 7.02
C LYS A 42 -0.42 -8.34 6.58
N LEU A 43 -0.49 -7.19 7.25
CA LEU A 43 -1.42 -6.13 6.86
C LEU A 43 -1.14 -5.68 5.42
N ILE A 44 0.11 -5.33 5.12
CA ILE A 44 0.50 -4.85 3.80
C ILE A 44 0.20 -5.90 2.72
N SER A 45 0.57 -7.16 2.95
CA SER A 45 0.24 -8.28 2.06
C SER A 45 -1.27 -8.39 1.82
N SER A 46 -2.09 -8.33 2.87
CA SER A 46 -3.54 -8.37 2.72
C SER A 46 -4.09 -7.18 1.92
N LEU A 47 -3.55 -5.97 2.09
CA LEU A 47 -3.95 -4.80 1.30
C LEU A 47 -3.62 -4.98 -0.19
N PHE A 48 -2.45 -5.57 -0.49
CA PHE A 48 -2.06 -5.89 -1.86
C PHE A 48 -2.93 -6.99 -2.48
N GLU A 49 -3.16 -8.07 -1.75
CA GLU A 49 -4.04 -9.16 -2.20
C GLU A 49 -5.44 -8.63 -2.52
N PHE A 50 -6.01 -7.79 -1.65
CA PHE A 50 -7.29 -7.14 -1.90
C PHE A 50 -7.27 -6.24 -3.14
N PHE A 51 -6.19 -5.48 -3.34
CA PHE A 51 -6.02 -4.64 -4.53
C PHE A 51 -5.96 -5.45 -5.82
N LEU A 52 -5.32 -6.63 -5.80
CA LEU A 52 -5.13 -7.50 -6.95
C LEU A 52 -6.36 -8.35 -7.30
N GLN A 53 -7.38 -8.41 -6.43
CA GLN A 53 -8.62 -9.12 -6.71
C GLN A 53 -9.39 -8.49 -7.88
N ASN A 54 -9.85 -9.33 -8.80
CA ASN A 54 -10.69 -8.91 -9.93
C ASN A 54 -12.08 -8.41 -9.49
N SER A 55 -12.60 -8.92 -8.38
CA SER A 55 -13.89 -8.51 -7.80
C SER A 55 -13.86 -7.11 -7.15
N THR A 56 -12.68 -6.54 -6.93
CA THR A 56 -12.54 -5.21 -6.30
C THR A 56 -12.83 -4.10 -7.31
N THR A 57 -13.75 -3.20 -6.98
CA THR A 57 -14.14 -2.09 -7.86
C THR A 57 -13.00 -1.07 -8.04
N SER A 58 -13.05 -0.27 -9.10
CA SER A 58 -12.07 0.79 -9.36
C SER A 58 -11.98 1.80 -8.20
N LEU A 59 -13.10 2.13 -7.57
CA LEU A 59 -13.15 3.03 -6.42
C LEU A 59 -12.44 2.42 -5.20
N GLN A 60 -12.71 1.16 -4.88
CA GLN A 60 -12.04 0.45 -3.79
C GLN A 60 -10.53 0.33 -4.05
N LYS A 61 -10.13 -0.03 -5.27
CA LYS A 61 -8.72 -0.07 -5.68
C LYS A 61 -8.04 1.27 -5.49
N PHE A 62 -8.73 2.38 -5.78
CA PHE A 62 -8.20 3.73 -5.62
C PHE A 62 -7.98 4.07 -4.15
N LYS A 63 -9.00 3.85 -3.33
CA LYS A 63 -8.93 4.03 -1.87
C LYS A 63 -7.77 3.24 -1.25
N ILE A 64 -7.66 1.97 -1.60
CA ILE A 64 -6.62 1.09 -1.08
C ILE A 64 -5.24 1.53 -1.57
N SER A 65 -5.10 1.95 -2.83
CA SER A 65 -3.85 2.53 -3.34
C SER A 65 -3.43 3.78 -2.56
N GLN A 66 -4.36 4.67 -2.25
CA GLN A 66 -4.09 5.86 -1.42
C GLN A 66 -3.62 5.46 -0.01
N LEU A 67 -4.26 4.46 0.60
CA LEU A 67 -3.92 4.02 1.94
C LEU A 67 -2.55 3.31 1.98
N ILE A 68 -2.28 2.40 1.04
CA ILE A 68 -0.97 1.74 0.91
C ILE A 68 0.11 2.81 0.72
N SER A 69 -0.08 3.76 -0.19
CA SER A 69 0.86 4.85 -0.40
C SER A 69 1.13 5.63 0.89
N SER A 70 0.08 6.02 1.62
CA SER A 70 0.21 6.74 2.89
C SER A 70 0.97 5.95 3.96
N ILE A 71 0.71 4.63 4.06
CA ILE A 71 1.38 3.76 5.03
C ILE A 71 2.85 3.57 4.66
N VAL A 72 3.15 3.28 3.39
CA VAL A 72 4.51 3.05 2.89
C VAL A 72 5.38 4.28 3.11
N ILE A 73 4.90 5.48 2.72
CA ILE A 73 5.63 6.74 2.90
C ILE A 73 6.01 6.98 4.38
N GLN A 74 5.15 6.58 5.31
CA GLN A 74 5.39 6.78 6.74
C GLN A 74 6.22 5.68 7.40
N ASN A 75 6.45 4.56 6.70
CA ASN A 75 7.10 3.36 7.23
C ASN A 75 8.03 2.77 6.16
N LEU A 76 8.86 3.60 5.52
CA LEU A 76 9.62 3.21 4.33
C LEU A 76 10.55 2.01 4.60
N GLU A 77 11.30 2.03 5.70
CA GLU A 77 12.23 0.94 6.09
C GLU A 77 11.50 -0.40 6.21
N ARG A 78 10.39 -0.40 6.95
CA ARG A 78 9.53 -1.59 7.15
C ARG A 78 8.91 -2.08 5.83
N SER A 79 8.66 -1.17 4.90
CA SER A 79 8.03 -1.48 3.62
C SER A 79 9.03 -1.95 2.57
N ALA A 80 10.31 -1.59 2.69
CA ALA A 80 11.34 -1.87 1.70
C ALA A 80 11.50 -3.38 1.43
N SER A 81 11.25 -4.22 2.42
CA SER A 81 11.31 -5.68 2.30
C SER A 81 10.08 -6.31 1.63
N ILE A 82 8.91 -5.66 1.67
CA ILE A 82 7.63 -6.23 1.21
C ILE A 82 7.26 -5.73 -0.19
N ILE A 83 7.47 -4.44 -0.47
CA ILE A 83 7.07 -3.82 -1.74
C ILE A 83 7.66 -4.52 -2.98
N PRO A 84 8.93 -4.98 -2.98
CA PRO A 84 9.49 -5.69 -4.13
C PRO A 84 8.69 -6.94 -4.53
N GLU A 85 8.13 -7.68 -3.56
CA GLU A 85 7.38 -8.92 -3.82
C GLU A 85 6.10 -8.67 -4.62
N TYR A 86 5.44 -7.54 -4.41
CA TYR A 86 4.17 -7.20 -5.05
C TYR A 86 4.33 -6.29 -6.26
N LYS A 87 5.50 -5.67 -6.46
CA LYS A 87 5.75 -4.64 -7.48
C LYS A 87 5.28 -5.08 -8.86
N ASP A 88 5.75 -6.22 -9.35
CA ASP A 88 5.49 -6.64 -10.73
C ASP A 88 4.03 -7.04 -10.94
N SER A 89 3.45 -7.76 -9.97
CA SER A 89 2.03 -8.12 -9.97
C SER A 89 1.12 -6.90 -9.98
N VAL A 90 1.44 -5.88 -9.17
CA VAL A 90 0.68 -4.63 -9.08
C VAL A 90 0.81 -3.82 -10.35
N MET A 91 2.02 -3.67 -10.89
CA MET A 91 2.23 -2.93 -12.14
C MET A 91 1.47 -3.57 -13.30
N LYS A 92 1.60 -4.89 -13.46
CA LYS A 92 0.85 -5.65 -14.46
C LYS A 92 -0.66 -5.51 -14.27
N HIS A 93 -1.14 -5.56 -13.02
CA HIS A 93 -2.57 -5.40 -12.74
C HIS A 93 -3.07 -4.00 -13.13
N ILE A 94 -2.30 -2.96 -12.84
CA ILE A 94 -2.66 -1.57 -13.17
C ILE A 94 -2.69 -1.32 -14.68
N GLU A 95 -1.86 -2.02 -15.45
CA GLU A 95 -1.88 -1.96 -16.92
C GLU A 95 -3.20 -2.49 -17.51
N THR A 96 -3.91 -3.38 -16.79
CA THR A 96 -5.23 -3.87 -17.21
C THR A 96 -6.35 -2.85 -17.01
N PHE A 97 -6.11 -1.76 -16.29
CA PHE A 97 -7.15 -0.78 -16.00
C PHE A 97 -7.49 0.03 -17.24
N GLN A 98 -8.78 0.08 -17.57
CA GLN A 98 -9.31 1.00 -18.57
C GLN A 98 -8.90 2.45 -18.25
N ASP A 99 -8.64 3.23 -19.30
CA ASP A 99 -8.23 4.61 -19.15
C ASP A 99 -9.37 5.47 -18.58
N SER A 100 -9.10 6.04 -17.42
CA SER A 100 -10.02 6.92 -16.69
C SER A 100 -9.20 7.88 -15.83
N SER A 101 -9.84 8.93 -15.34
CA SER A 101 -9.22 9.85 -14.38
C SER A 101 -8.73 9.09 -13.12
N ILE A 102 -9.51 8.11 -12.64
CA ILE A 102 -9.18 7.32 -11.46
C ILE A 102 -7.97 6.41 -11.71
N SER A 103 -7.93 5.68 -12.83
CA SER A 103 -6.81 4.79 -13.15
C SER A 103 -5.51 5.56 -13.42
N SER A 104 -5.60 6.76 -13.99
CA SER A 104 -4.46 7.67 -14.13
C SER A 104 -3.89 8.09 -12.76
N GLN A 105 -4.74 8.45 -11.80
CA GLN A 105 -4.29 8.81 -10.45
C GLN A 105 -3.74 7.61 -9.68
N GLN A 106 -4.33 6.42 -9.83
CA GLN A 106 -3.79 5.17 -9.28
C GLN A 106 -2.37 4.93 -9.80
N ARG A 107 -2.15 5.02 -11.13
CA ARG A 107 -0.82 4.89 -11.75
C ARG A 107 0.20 5.86 -11.14
N LYS A 108 -0.18 7.11 -10.91
CA LYS A 108 0.69 8.12 -10.29
C LYS A 108 1.06 7.75 -8.84
N LEU A 109 0.09 7.38 -8.02
CA LEU A 109 0.32 6.98 -6.62
C LEU A 109 1.29 5.80 -6.51
N TRP A 110 1.15 4.82 -7.40
CA TRP A 110 2.03 3.65 -7.43
C TRP A 110 3.45 3.96 -7.91
N LYS A 111 3.59 4.83 -8.93
CA LYS A 111 4.91 5.31 -9.34
C LYS A 111 5.66 5.98 -8.19
N VAL A 112 5.02 6.87 -7.45
CA VAL A 112 5.66 7.57 -6.32
C VAL A 112 6.09 6.59 -5.23
N SER A 113 5.18 5.70 -4.81
CA SER A 113 5.43 4.77 -3.70
C SER A 113 6.49 3.72 -4.05
N SER A 114 6.50 3.24 -5.29
CA SER A 114 7.49 2.26 -5.78
C SER A 114 8.89 2.86 -5.95
N ILE A 115 9.00 4.11 -6.43
CA ILE A 115 10.28 4.82 -6.55
C ILE A 115 10.90 5.04 -5.17
N GLN A 116 10.13 5.52 -4.21
CA GLN A 116 10.64 5.79 -2.86
C GLN A 116 11.12 4.52 -2.15
N SER A 117 10.37 3.42 -2.29
CA SER A 117 10.77 2.12 -1.72
C SER A 117 12.05 1.57 -2.37
N GLN A 118 12.20 1.72 -3.69
CA GLN A 118 13.41 1.31 -4.41
C GLN A 118 14.65 2.13 -4.04
N ILE A 119 14.50 3.45 -3.88
CA ILE A 119 15.62 4.30 -3.48
C ILE A 119 16.15 3.87 -2.11
N LEU A 120 15.26 3.66 -1.13
CA LEU A 120 15.68 3.24 0.20
C LEU A 120 16.36 1.87 0.18
N PHE A 121 15.78 0.88 -0.49
CA PHE A 121 16.37 -0.46 -0.60
C PHE A 121 17.78 -0.43 -1.22
N ARG A 122 17.99 0.41 -2.26
CA ARG A 122 19.31 0.57 -2.88
C ARG A 122 20.31 1.24 -1.93
N LEU A 123 19.89 2.24 -1.16
CA LEU A 123 20.74 2.90 -0.17
C LEU A 123 21.18 1.92 0.93
N GLU A 124 20.27 1.12 1.46
CA GLU A 124 20.57 0.08 2.46
C GLU A 124 21.54 -0.96 1.90
N THR A 125 21.32 -1.41 0.66
CA THR A 125 22.22 -2.34 -0.01
C THR A 125 23.63 -1.76 -0.18
N ILE A 126 23.74 -0.50 -0.62
CA ILE A 126 25.04 0.18 -0.78
C ILE A 126 25.75 0.32 0.57
N GLN A 127 25.03 0.70 1.62
CA GLN A 127 25.61 0.81 2.97
C GLN A 127 26.09 -0.54 3.50
N ALA A 128 25.32 -1.61 3.29
CA ALA A 128 25.70 -2.96 3.68
C ALA A 128 26.93 -3.47 2.92
N LEU A 129 27.11 -3.07 1.66
CA LEU A 129 28.30 -3.40 0.86
C LEU A 129 29.52 -2.56 1.26
N ALA A 130 29.34 -1.30 1.66
CA ALA A 130 30.43 -0.42 2.08
C ALA A 130 30.95 -0.71 3.50
N ALA A 131 30.21 -1.48 4.29
CA ALA A 131 30.58 -1.90 5.65
C ALA A 131 31.31 -3.26 5.69
N GLN A 132 31.55 -3.89 4.53
CA GLN A 132 32.33 -5.12 4.35
C GLN A 132 33.76 -4.77 3.93
#